data_AF-V3ZCQ0-F1
#
_entry.id   AF-V3ZCQ0-F1
#
_cell.length_a   1.000
_cell.length_b   1.000
_cell.length_c   1.000
_cell.angle_alpha   90.00
_cell.angle_beta   90.00
_cell.angle_gamma   90.00
#
_symmetry.space_group_name_H-M   'P 1'
#
loop_
_entity.id
_entity.type
_entity.pdbx_description
1 polymer ?
#
loop_
_entity_poly.entity_id
_entity_poly.type
_entity_poly.pdbx_seq_one_letter_code
_entity_poly.pdbx_strand_id
1 'polypeptide(L)'
;MNVTRHRPYTRSQGKQSCSEVEELTHEQHIRLKQLQDCSEEVDSNMMAELSKSWDRRFSKYGKLLQLDDACLKNIRDRVREDDSVKRREELYQMLLTWKEKTGDPSVKNLIRLLTACGDYSPIKPLLTPSYWTND
;
A
#
# COMPACT_ATOMS: atom_id res chain seq x y z
N MET A 1 29.83 12.88 -46.01
CA MET A 1 30.01 13.61 -44.73
C MET A 1 28.94 14.69 -44.64
N ASN A 2 28.36 14.84 -43.44
CA ASN A 2 27.37 15.85 -43.00
C ASN A 2 25.96 15.86 -43.59
N VAL A 3 25.11 14.99 -43.01
CA VAL A 3 23.67 15.18 -42.87
C VAL A 3 23.44 16.21 -41.76
N THR A 4 23.07 17.44 -42.12
CA THR A 4 22.90 18.54 -41.16
C THR A 4 21.42 18.81 -40.89
N ARG A 5 20.98 18.29 -39.75
CA ARG A 5 20.05 18.90 -38.78
C ARG A 5 18.58 19.10 -39.18
N HIS A 6 17.77 18.16 -38.69
CA HIS A 6 16.39 18.43 -38.31
C HIS A 6 16.28 19.24 -37.01
N ARG A 7 15.17 20.00 -36.93
CA ARG A 7 14.42 20.57 -35.77
C ARG A 7 14.56 22.09 -35.60
N PRO A 8 13.48 22.81 -35.19
CA PRO A 8 12.40 22.32 -34.33
C PRO A 8 10.97 22.62 -34.82
N TYR A 9 10.09 21.63 -34.76
CA TYR A 9 8.67 21.89 -34.54
C TYR A 9 8.46 21.98 -33.03
N THR A 10 8.26 23.22 -32.57
CA THR A 10 7.56 23.54 -31.34
C THR A 10 6.18 22.90 -31.37
N ARG A 11 5.95 21.95 -30.46
CA ARG A 11 4.59 21.63 -30.03
C ARG A 11 4.52 21.78 -28.53
N SER A 12 4.23 23.00 -28.11
CA SER A 12 3.52 23.26 -26.87
C SER A 12 2.18 22.54 -26.97
N GLN A 13 2.09 21.37 -26.35
CA GLN A 13 0.81 20.77 -26.01
C GLN A 13 0.81 20.62 -24.49
N GLY A 14 0.17 21.58 -23.83
CA GLY A 14 -0.29 21.40 -22.48
C GLY A 14 -1.11 20.11 -22.44
N LYS A 15 -0.58 19.12 -21.71
CA LYS A 15 -1.33 17.97 -21.26
C LYS A 15 -1.35 18.04 -19.76
N GLN A 16 -2.53 18.44 -19.27
CA GLN A 16 -3.15 18.03 -18.02
C GLN A 16 -2.17 17.71 -16.89
N SER A 17 -2.08 18.64 -15.93
CA SER A 17 -1.57 18.34 -14.59
C SER A 17 -2.42 17.22 -13.98
N CYS A 18 -1.97 15.98 -14.14
CA CYS A 18 -2.28 14.95 -13.18
C CYS A 18 -1.55 15.35 -11.89
N SER A 19 -2.35 15.63 -10.87
CA SER A 19 -1.97 15.89 -9.49
C SER A 19 -0.72 15.10 -9.07
N GLU A 20 0.21 15.72 -8.34
CA GLU A 20 1.44 15.11 -7.78
C GLU A 20 1.20 13.64 -7.43
N VAL A 21 1.62 12.75 -8.33
CA VAL A 21 1.70 11.32 -8.02
C VAL A 21 2.89 11.23 -7.08
N GLU A 22 2.65 10.74 -5.87
CA GLU A 22 3.71 10.45 -4.91
C GLU A 22 4.82 9.64 -5.61
N GLU A 23 5.98 10.29 -5.86
CA GLU A 23 7.06 9.68 -6.62
C GLU A 23 7.74 8.62 -5.76
N LEU A 24 7.51 7.35 -6.11
CA LEU A 24 8.31 6.25 -5.60
C LEU A 24 9.71 6.34 -6.21
N THR A 25 10.74 6.02 -5.43
CA THR A 25 12.09 5.87 -5.98
C THR A 25 12.12 4.73 -7.00
N HIS A 26 13.13 4.70 -7.88
CA HIS A 26 13.28 3.61 -8.85
C HIS A 26 13.29 2.22 -8.20
N GLU A 27 13.96 2.09 -7.06
CA GLU A 27 14.02 0.84 -6.29
C GLU A 27 12.65 0.47 -5.70
N GLN A 28 11.91 1.45 -5.18
CA GLN A 28 10.55 1.24 -4.68
C GLN A 28 9.59 0.82 -5.81
N HIS A 29 9.76 1.34 -7.02
CA HIS A 29 9.01 0.90 -8.21
C HIS A 29 9.30 -0.55 -8.59
N ILE A 30 10.59 -0.93 -8.61
CA ILE A 30 10.99 -2.33 -8.84
C ILE A 30 10.36 -3.23 -7.78
N ARG A 31 10.41 -2.81 -6.51
CA ARG A 31 9.88 -3.58 -5.39
C ARG A 31 8.36 -3.71 -5.45
N LEU A 32 7.66 -2.64 -5.76
CA LEU A 32 6.21 -2.66 -5.95
C LEU A 32 5.81 -3.68 -7.00
N LYS A 33 6.51 -3.71 -8.14
CA LYS A 33 6.24 -4.68 -9.21
C LYS A 33 6.43 -6.13 -8.72
N GLN A 34 7.51 -6.40 -7.99
CA GLN A 34 7.73 -7.73 -7.39
C GLN A 34 6.61 -8.14 -6.45
N LEU A 35 6.12 -7.23 -5.61
CA LEU A 35 5.00 -7.50 -4.70
C LEU A 35 3.67 -7.69 -5.44
N GLN A 36 3.44 -6.98 -6.54
CA GLN A 36 2.24 -7.13 -7.39
C GLN A 36 2.23 -8.46 -8.18
N ASP A 37 3.39 -9.09 -8.34
CA ASP A 37 3.52 -10.43 -8.95
C ASP A 37 3.64 -11.55 -7.88
N CYS A 38 3.83 -11.18 -6.60
CA CYS A 38 3.97 -12.12 -5.49
C CYS A 38 2.63 -12.80 -5.15
N SER A 39 2.57 -14.11 -5.40
CA SER A 39 1.37 -14.94 -5.12
C SER A 39 1.41 -15.61 -3.75
N GLU A 40 2.41 -15.28 -2.93
CA GLU A 40 2.50 -15.79 -1.56
C GLU A 40 1.37 -15.23 -0.71
N GLU A 41 1.01 -15.95 0.35
CA GLU A 41 0.06 -15.44 1.32
C GLU A 41 0.69 -14.35 2.19
N VAL A 42 -0.13 -13.40 2.62
CA VAL A 42 0.29 -12.40 3.59
C VAL A 42 0.58 -13.08 4.93
N ASP A 43 1.82 -12.97 5.39
CA ASP A 43 2.27 -13.51 6.67
C ASP A 43 2.08 -12.53 7.84
N SER A 44 2.30 -13.02 9.06
CA SER A 44 2.16 -12.22 10.29
C SER A 44 3.18 -11.08 10.40
N ASN A 45 4.36 -11.23 9.81
CA ASN A 45 5.40 -10.21 9.83
C ASN A 45 5.03 -9.03 8.92
N MET A 46 4.47 -9.30 7.74
CA MET A 46 3.95 -8.30 6.82
C MET A 46 2.85 -7.48 7.49
N MET A 47 1.90 -8.16 8.15
CA MET A 47 0.83 -7.48 8.88
C MET A 47 1.37 -6.62 10.02
N ALA A 48 2.36 -7.12 10.76
CA ALA A 48 3.01 -6.39 11.83
C ALA A 48 3.71 -5.12 11.31
N GLU A 49 4.43 -5.17 10.19
CA GLU A 49 5.07 -3.98 9.62
C GLU A 49 4.08 -2.97 9.06
N LEU A 50 3.06 -3.43 8.33
CA LEU A 50 2.00 -2.56 7.84
C LEU A 50 1.33 -1.81 8.99
N SER A 51 0.99 -2.52 10.07
CA SER A 51 0.35 -1.93 11.27
C SER A 51 1.19 -0.86 11.98
N LYS A 52 2.53 -0.91 11.88
CA LYS A 52 3.43 0.10 12.46
C LYS A 52 3.42 1.41 11.68
N SER A 53 3.22 1.34 10.37
CA SER A 53 3.34 2.48 9.46
C SER A 53 2.02 3.16 9.15
N TRP A 54 0.92 2.43 9.34
CA TRP A 54 -0.41 2.94 9.11
C TRP A 54 -0.72 3.92 10.24
N ASP A 55 -0.60 5.22 9.95
CA ASP A 55 -1.08 6.27 10.84
C ASP A 55 -2.62 6.17 11.05
N ARG A 56 -3.21 7.14 11.75
CA ARG A 56 -4.64 7.40 12.10
C ARG A 56 -5.72 7.12 11.04
N ARG A 57 -5.36 6.65 9.84
CA ARG A 57 -6.22 6.36 8.68
C ARG A 57 -6.86 4.95 8.72
N PHE A 58 -7.17 4.42 9.91
CA PHE A 58 -7.83 3.12 10.09
C PHE A 58 -9.06 2.93 9.19
N SER A 59 -10.00 3.88 9.22
CA SER A 59 -11.23 3.79 8.42
C SER A 59 -10.98 3.88 6.92
N LYS A 60 -9.93 4.59 6.48
CA LYS A 60 -9.57 4.70 5.06
C LYS A 60 -9.05 3.35 4.55
N TYR A 61 -8.10 2.75 5.28
CA TYR A 61 -7.49 1.48 4.88
C TYR A 61 -8.47 0.31 5.03
N GLY A 62 -9.33 0.31 6.05
CA GLY A 62 -10.40 -0.67 6.19
C GLY A 62 -11.35 -0.70 4.98
N LYS A 63 -11.71 0.47 4.45
CA LYS A 63 -12.56 0.57 3.25
C LYS A 63 -11.84 0.09 1.99
N LEU A 64 -10.52 0.33 1.85
CA LEU A 64 -9.72 -0.23 0.75
C LEU A 64 -9.68 -1.77 0.80
N LEU A 65 -9.64 -2.33 2.01
CA LEU A 65 -9.74 -3.76 2.26
C LEU A 65 -11.17 -4.31 2.16
N GLN A 66 -12.12 -3.49 1.68
CA GLN A 66 -13.53 -3.85 1.53
C GLN A 66 -14.21 -4.31 2.82
N LEU A 67 -13.71 -3.83 3.97
CA LEU A 67 -14.35 -4.05 5.27
C LEU A 67 -15.43 -2.98 5.48
N ASP A 68 -16.64 -3.43 5.80
CA ASP A 68 -17.76 -2.56 6.11
C ASP A 68 -17.58 -1.82 7.46
N ASP A 69 -18.35 -0.75 7.66
CA ASP A 69 -18.24 0.08 8.86
C ASP A 69 -18.62 -0.69 10.15
N ALA A 70 -19.46 -1.72 10.06
CA ALA A 70 -19.83 -2.55 11.22
C ALA A 70 -18.65 -3.44 11.65
N CYS A 71 -17.92 -4.00 10.69
CA CYS A 71 -16.71 -4.77 10.89
C CYS A 71 -15.61 -3.91 11.53
N LEU A 72 -15.41 -2.70 11.01
CA LEU A 72 -14.44 -1.75 11.54
C LEU A 72 -14.78 -1.30 12.96
N LYS A 73 -16.08 -1.10 13.26
CA LYS A 73 -16.54 -0.83 14.62
C LYS A 73 -16.27 -2.00 15.56
N ASN A 74 -16.58 -3.23 15.14
CA ASN A 74 -16.32 -4.43 15.94
C ASN A 74 -14.84 -4.60 16.29
N ILE A 75 -13.93 -4.29 15.37
CA ILE A 75 -12.48 -4.32 15.64
C ILE A 75 -12.12 -3.31 16.73
N ARG A 76 -12.58 -2.05 16.62
CA ARG A 76 -12.32 -1.00 17.63
C ARG A 76 -12.89 -1.32 19.01
N ASP A 77 -14.07 -1.93 19.06
CA ASP A 77 -14.73 -2.28 20.31
C ASP A 77 -14.00 -3.43 21.05
N ARG A 78 -13.28 -4.28 20.30
CA ARG A 78 -12.51 -5.42 20.86
C ARG A 78 -11.17 -4.99 21.47
N VAL A 79 -10.53 -3.95 20.93
CA VAL A 79 -9.22 -3.51 21.41
C VAL A 79 -9.38 -2.53 22.57
N ARG A 80 -9.23 -3.02 23.81
CA ARG A 80 -9.29 -2.24 25.05
C ARG A 80 -7.89 -2.02 25.62
N GLU A 81 -7.14 -1.10 25.03
CA GLU A 81 -5.76 -0.79 25.44
C GLU A 81 -5.47 0.72 25.38
N ASP A 82 -4.28 1.12 25.86
CA ASP A 82 -3.73 2.47 25.76
C ASP A 82 -3.65 2.95 24.29
N ASP A 83 -3.88 4.24 24.06
CA ASP A 83 -4.14 4.84 22.75
C ASP A 83 -3.13 4.52 21.62
N SER A 84 -1.85 4.25 21.93
CA SER A 84 -0.82 3.92 20.94
C SER A 84 -0.75 2.43 20.61
N VAL A 85 -0.79 1.56 21.64
CA VAL A 85 -0.80 0.10 21.49
C VAL A 85 -2.11 -0.33 20.85
N LYS A 86 -3.22 0.25 21.31
CA LYS A 86 -4.57 0.05 20.78
C LYS A 86 -4.64 0.26 19.27
N ARG A 87 -4.02 1.32 18.74
CA ARG A 87 -4.08 1.61 17.30
C ARG A 87 -3.35 0.58 16.46
N ARG A 88 -2.14 0.22 16.89
CA ARG A 88 -1.36 -0.80 16.18
C ARG A 88 -2.10 -2.13 16.16
N GLU A 89 -2.68 -2.50 17.30
CA GLU A 89 -3.46 -3.72 17.44
C GLU A 89 -4.75 -3.65 16.59
N GLU A 90 -5.48 -2.53 16.58
CA GLU A 90 -6.64 -2.33 15.70
C GLU A 90 -6.27 -2.55 14.22
N LEU A 91 -5.16 -1.96 13.75
CA LEU A 91 -4.70 -2.08 12.38
C LEU A 91 -4.26 -3.51 12.03
N TYR A 92 -3.62 -4.20 12.98
CA TYR A 92 -3.26 -5.61 12.84
C TYR A 92 -4.51 -6.50 12.75
N GLN A 93 -5.48 -6.31 13.65
CA GLN A 93 -6.75 -7.02 13.66
C GLN A 93 -7.57 -6.75 12.39
N MET A 94 -7.46 -5.55 11.82
CA MET A 94 -8.09 -5.21 10.53
C MET A 94 -7.50 -6.03 9.38
N LEU A 95 -6.18 -6.17 9.33
CA LEU A 95 -5.49 -7.02 8.33
C LEU A 95 -5.83 -8.50 8.52
N LEU A 96 -5.89 -8.97 9.77
CA LEU A 96 -6.29 -10.33 10.09
C LEU A 96 -7.73 -10.60 9.64
N THR A 97 -8.65 -9.69 9.97
CA THR A 97 -10.06 -9.81 9.57
C THR A 97 -10.23 -9.78 8.05
N TRP A 98 -9.45 -8.94 7.35
CA TRP A 98 -9.41 -8.96 5.90
C TRP A 98 -8.94 -10.32 5.38
N LYS A 99 -7.84 -10.86 5.92
CA LYS A 99 -7.27 -12.16 5.54
C LYS A 99 -8.32 -13.28 5.64
N GLU A 100 -9.10 -13.27 6.71
CA GLU A 100 -10.18 -14.24 6.93
C GLU A 100 -11.36 -14.09 5.94
N LYS A 101 -11.61 -12.87 5.42
CA LYS A 101 -12.78 -12.57 4.57
C LYS A 101 -12.51 -12.54 3.07
N THR A 102 -11.27 -12.22 2.65
CA THR A 102 -10.94 -11.82 1.28
C THR A 102 -11.02 -12.96 0.24
N GLY A 103 -11.07 -14.23 0.67
CA GLY A 103 -11.05 -15.41 -0.21
C GLY A 103 -9.73 -15.63 -0.97
N ASP A 104 -8.97 -14.57 -1.21
CA ASP A 104 -7.61 -14.52 -1.75
C ASP A 104 -6.71 -13.67 -0.82
N PRO A 105 -6.08 -14.28 0.19
CA PRO A 105 -5.20 -13.60 1.13
C PRO A 105 -3.77 -13.41 0.60
N SER A 106 -3.58 -13.36 -0.73
CA SER A 106 -2.27 -13.16 -1.34
C SER A 106 -1.72 -11.75 -1.16
N VAL A 107 -0.40 -11.63 -1.15
CA VAL A 107 0.35 -10.37 -1.16
C VAL A 107 -0.08 -9.52 -2.35
N LYS A 108 -0.13 -10.10 -3.55
CA LYS A 108 -0.63 -9.44 -4.75
C LYS A 108 -2.00 -8.79 -4.54
N ASN A 109 -2.95 -9.53 -3.96
CA ASN A 109 -4.29 -8.98 -3.74
C ASN A 109 -4.29 -7.87 -2.68
N LEU A 110 -3.56 -8.02 -1.57
CA LEU A 110 -3.40 -6.98 -0.56
C LEU A 110 -2.85 -5.68 -1.16
N ILE A 111 -1.74 -5.77 -1.89
CA ILE A 111 -1.07 -4.62 -2.51
C ILE A 111 -1.97 -3.97 -3.55
N ARG A 112 -2.69 -4.75 -4.36
CA ARG A 112 -3.66 -4.22 -5.33
C ARG A 112 -4.76 -3.41 -4.65
N LEU A 113 -5.30 -3.87 -3.52
CA LEU A 113 -6.33 -3.15 -2.77
C LEU A 113 -5.79 -1.86 -2.14
N LEU A 114 -4.62 -1.92 -1.50
CA LEU A 114 -4.04 -0.77 -0.82
C LEU A 114 -3.55 0.33 -1.77
N THR A 115 -3.19 -0.04 -3.01
CA THR A 115 -2.71 0.90 -4.04
C THR A 115 -3.78 1.34 -5.03
N ALA A 116 -5.03 0.86 -4.88
CA ALA A 116 -6.12 1.13 -5.82
C ALA A 116 -6.42 2.64 -6.01
N CYS A 117 -6.10 3.47 -5.02
CA CYS A 117 -6.28 4.93 -5.09
C CYS A 117 -5.01 5.69 -5.49
N GLY A 118 -3.93 5.00 -5.90
CA GLY A 118 -2.64 5.63 -6.18
C GLY A 118 -1.92 6.20 -4.95
N ASP A 119 -2.42 5.90 -3.74
CA ASP A 119 -1.77 6.22 -2.46
C ASP A 119 -0.87 5.05 -2.07
N TYR A 120 0.45 5.26 -2.07
CA TYR A 120 1.42 4.21 -1.71
C TYR A 120 1.82 4.28 -0.25
N SER A 121 1.38 5.30 0.49
CA SER A 121 1.59 5.43 1.95
C SER A 121 1.38 4.12 2.71
N PRO A 122 0.31 3.33 2.51
CA PRO A 122 0.09 2.10 3.26
C PRO A 122 1.15 1.02 2.98
N ILE A 123 1.77 1.00 1.80
CA ILE A 123 2.69 -0.09 1.43
C ILE A 123 4.17 0.31 1.53
N LYS A 124 4.48 1.58 1.82
CA LYS A 124 5.86 2.08 1.93
C LYS A 124 6.81 1.20 2.76
N PRO A 125 6.42 0.62 3.91
CA PRO A 125 7.33 -0.25 4.68
C PRO A 125 7.72 -1.52 3.93
N LEU A 126 6.81 -2.07 3.14
CA LEU A 126 7.09 -3.26 2.32
C LEU A 126 7.98 -2.93 1.11
N LEU A 127 8.02 -1.65 0.72
CA LEU A 127 8.89 -1.12 -0.33
C LEU A 127 10.30 -0.77 0.19
N THR A 128 10.50 -0.68 1.51
CA THR A 128 11.82 -0.40 2.08
C THR A 128 12.66 -1.68 2.23
N PRO A 129 13.97 -1.65 1.88
CA PRO A 129 14.84 -2.84 1.90
C PRO A 129 14.92 -3.56 3.24
N SER A 130 14.77 -2.84 4.36
CA SER A 130 14.89 -3.35 5.72
C SER A 130 13.90 -4.47 6.08
N TYR A 131 12.81 -4.63 5.33
CA TYR A 131 11.83 -5.69 5.58
C TYR A 131 12.28 -7.07 5.04
N TRP A 132 13.08 -7.08 3.98
CA TRP A 132 13.40 -8.30 3.23
C TRP A 132 14.85 -8.76 3.39
N THR A 133 15.64 -8.03 4.17
CA THR A 133 16.92 -8.52 4.70
C THR A 133 16.65 -9.55 5.80
N ASN A 134 16.18 -10.72 5.40
CA ASN A 134 16.31 -11.97 6.14
C ASN A 134 16.75 -13.02 5.11
N ASP A 135 18.06 -13.03 4.85
CA ASP A 135 18.77 -14.25 4.44
C ASP A 135 18.81 -15.22 5.64
#